data_AF-A0A317R6M3-F1
#
_entry.id   AF-A0A317R6M3-F1
#
_cell.length_a   1.000
_cell.length_b   1.000
_cell.length_c   1.000
_cell.angle_alpha   90.00
_cell.angle_beta   90.00
_cell.angle_gamma   90.00
#
_symmetry.space_group_name_H-M   'P 1'
#
loop_
_entity.id
_entity.type
_entity.pdbx_description
1 polymer ?
#
loop_
_entity_poly.entity_id
_entity_poly.type
_entity_poly.pdbx_seq_one_letter_code
_entity_poly.pdbx_strand_id
1 'polypeptide(L)' 'MSSETATISAAVPADVKAEAAAVAAAHGMSLAGLVRELVARVAAREAETLAWLDEARR' A
#
# COMPACT_ATOMS: atom_id res chain seq x y z
N MET A 1 2.54 16.91 -18.73
CA MET A 1 3.43 15.77 -18.41
C MET A 1 2.67 14.51 -18.78
N SER A 2 3.19 13.68 -19.68
CA SER A 2 2.58 12.38 -19.97
C SER A 2 2.73 11.51 -18.73
N SER A 3 1.64 11.16 -18.07
CA SER A 3 1.65 10.25 -16.92
C SER A 3 1.91 8.83 -17.43
N GLU A 4 3.18 8.44 -17.54
CA GLU A 4 3.52 7.08 -17.91
C GLU A 4 3.16 6.15 -16.74
N THR A 5 2.32 5.15 -17.01
CA THR A 5 1.90 4.19 -16.00
C THR A 5 2.94 3.08 -15.91
N ALA A 6 3.74 3.09 -14.84
CA ALA A 6 4.72 2.03 -14.59
C ALA A 6 4.07 0.86 -13.83
N THR A 7 4.35 -0.36 -14.28
CA THR A 7 4.01 -1.58 -13.54
C THR A 7 5.19 -1.98 -12.66
N ILE A 8 4.95 -2.06 -11.36
CA ILE A 8 5.95 -2.49 -10.38
C ILE A 8 5.55 -3.86 -9.86
N SER A 9 6.49 -4.80 -9.86
CA SER A 9 6.30 -6.13 -9.28
C SER A 9 7.13 -6.24 -8.00
N ALA A 10 6.52 -6.73 -6.93
CA ALA A 10 7.19 -6.99 -5.67
C ALA A 10 6.80 -8.38 -5.15
N ALA A 11 7.78 -9.11 -4.63
CA ALA A 11 7.51 -10.35 -3.90
C ALA A 11 6.94 -10.00 -2.52
N VAL A 12 5.80 -10.60 -2.18
CA VAL A 12 5.13 -10.41 -0.89
C VAL A 12 4.74 -11.79 -0.36
N PRO A 13 4.94 -12.07 0.93
CA PRO A 13 4.45 -13.30 1.56
C PRO A 13 2.95 -13.51 1.31
N ALA A 14 2.54 -14.77 1.11
CA ALA A 14 1.19 -15.12 0.68
C ALA A 14 0.13 -14.81 1.75
N ASP A 15 0.48 -15.00 3.01
CA ASP A 15 -0.30 -14.65 4.21
C ASP A 15 -0.54 -13.14 4.29
N VAL A 16 0.51 -12.32 4.14
CA VAL A 16 0.40 -10.85 4.11
C VAL A 16 -0.50 -10.38 2.98
N LYS A 17 -0.38 -11.00 1.79
CA LYS A 17 -1.23 -10.68 0.64
C LYS A 17 -2.70 -11.05 0.89
N ALA A 18 -2.95 -12.18 1.55
CA ALA A 18 -4.30 -12.63 1.87
C ALA A 18 -4.97 -11.71 2.90
N GLU A 19 -4.24 -11.32 3.95
CA GLU A 19 -4.72 -10.38 4.96
C GLU A 19 -5.06 -9.02 4.36
N ALA A 20 -4.15 -8.44 3.57
CA ALA A 20 -4.39 -7.17 2.90
C ALA A 20 -5.60 -7.24 1.95
N ALA A 21 -5.82 -8.38 1.27
CA ALA A 21 -6.99 -8.57 0.42
C ALA A 21 -8.29 -8.64 1.23
N ALA A 22 -8.30 -9.31 2.40
CA ALA A 22 -9.45 -9.36 3.28
C ALA A 22 -9.81 -7.98 3.84
N VAL A 23 -8.81 -7.20 4.26
CA VAL A 23 -9.00 -5.81 4.72
C VAL A 23 -9.56 -4.96 3.58
N ALA A 24 -8.96 -5.00 2.39
CA ALA A 24 -9.46 -4.25 1.24
C ALA A 24 -10.93 -4.58 0.93
N ALA A 25 -11.29 -5.87 0.94
CA ALA A 25 -12.67 -6.32 0.73
C ALA A 25 -13.64 -5.82 1.81
N ALA A 26 -13.24 -5.84 3.09
CA ALA A 26 -14.04 -5.34 4.21
C ALA A 26 -14.36 -3.83 4.08
N HIS A 27 -13.45 -3.08 3.43
CA HIS A 27 -13.62 -1.66 3.16
C HIS A 27 -14.19 -1.35 1.77
N GLY A 28 -14.64 -2.36 1.00
CA GLY A 28 -15.19 -2.17 -0.35
C GLY A 28 -14.16 -1.67 -1.37
N MET A 29 -12.87 -1.91 -1.13
CA MET A 29 -11.76 -1.44 -1.93
C MET A 29 -11.06 -2.60 -2.66
N SER A 30 -10.43 -2.28 -3.80
CA SER A 30 -9.49 -3.22 -4.44
C SER A 30 -8.15 -3.21 -3.72
N LEU A 31 -7.46 -4.34 -3.68
CA LEU A 31 -6.10 -4.44 -3.14
C LEU A 31 -5.13 -3.48 -3.85
N ALA A 32 -5.23 -3.36 -5.18
CA ALA A 32 -4.41 -2.42 -5.93
C ALA A 32 -4.69 -0.96 -5.57
N GLY A 33 -5.95 -0.61 -5.31
CA GLY A 33 -6.34 0.72 -4.82
C GLY A 33 -5.76 1.02 -3.44
N LEU A 34 -5.84 0.04 -2.53
CA LEU A 34 -5.24 0.14 -1.19
C LEU A 34 -3.74 0.41 -1.26
N VAL A 35 -3.00 -0.37 -2.06
CA VAL A 35 -1.54 -0.21 -2.19
C VAL A 35 -1.18 1.12 -2.85
N ARG A 36 -1.91 1.56 -3.89
CA ARG A 36 -1.65 2.85 -4.55
C ARG A 36 -1.82 4.01 -3.58
N GLU A 37 -2.87 3.99 -2.76
CA GLU A 37 -3.12 5.02 -1.77
C GLU A 37 -2.03 5.06 -0.70
N LEU A 38 -1.61 3.90 -0.18
CA LEU A 38 -0.52 3.82 0.78
C LEU A 38 0.78 4.39 0.19
N VAL A 39 1.14 4.00 -1.04
CA VAL A 39 2.33 4.52 -1.72
C VAL A 39 2.22 6.03 -1.96
N ALA A 40 1.05 6.54 -2.30
CA ALA A 40 0.82 7.98 -2.48
C ALA A 40 1.04 8.76 -1.17
N ARG A 41 0.54 8.26 -0.03
CA ARG A 41 0.77 8.84 1.30
C ARG A 41 2.23 8.85 1.70
N VAL A 42 2.95 7.75 1.44
CA VAL A 42 4.39 7.66 1.66
C VAL A 42 5.15 8.64 0.76
N ALA A 43 4.79 8.74 -0.52
CA ALA A 43 5.39 9.69 -1.46
C ALA A 43 5.14 11.15 -1.05
N ALA A 44 3.97 11.44 -0.48
CA ALA A 44 3.62 12.73 0.10
C ALA A 44 4.30 13.01 1.46
N ARG A 45 5.06 12.05 2.00
CA ARG A 45 5.71 12.11 3.31
C ARG A 45 4.74 12.42 4.45
N GLU A 46 3.55 11.83 4.40
CA GLU A 46 2.56 11.97 5.46
C GLU A 46 3.13 11.45 6.80
N ALA A 47 3.18 12.33 7.79
CA ALA A 47 3.87 12.07 9.06
C ALA A 47 3.31 10.85 9.81
N GLU A 48 1.99 10.69 9.84
CA GLU A 48 1.33 9.57 10.54
C GLU A 48 1.64 8.24 9.86
N THR A 49 1.48 8.18 8.53
CA THR A 49 1.83 6.99 7.74
C THR A 49 3.30 6.61 7.91
N LEU A 50 4.23 7.57 7.89
CA LEU A 50 5.65 7.29 8.08
C LEU A 50 5.97 6.82 9.51
N ALA A 51 5.39 7.45 10.53
CA ALA A 51 5.59 7.05 11.92
C ALA A 51 5.05 5.62 12.17
N TRP A 52 3.89 5.28 11.61
CA TRP A 52 3.33 3.93 11.68
C TRP A 52 4.25 2.90 11.01
N LEU A 53 4.77 3.19 9.81
CA LEU A 53 5.70 2.30 9.10
C LEU A 53 7.03 2.11 9.84
N ASP A 54 7.54 3.17 10.48
CA ASP A 54 8.77 3.10 11.24
C ASP A 54 8.60 2.28 12.53
N GLU A 55 7.44 2.39 13.20
CA GLU A 55 7.13 1.56 14.36
C GLU A 55 6.94 0.10 13.96
N ALA A 56 6.21 -0.19 12.87
CA ALA A 56 6.02 -1.55 12.37
C ALA A 56 7.31 -2.22 11.87
N ARG A 57 8.38 -1.45 11.63
CA ARG A 57 9.71 -1.97 11.22
C ARG A 57 10.58 -2.38 12.42
N ARG A 58 10.32 -1.86 13.62
CA ARG A 58 11.08 -2.16 14.83
C ARG A 58 10.75 -3.54 15.38
#